data_AF-A8ZTJ0-F1
#
_entry.id   AF-A8ZTJ0-F1
#
_cell.length_a   1.000
_cell.length_b   1.000
_cell.length_c   1.000
_cell.angle_alpha   90.00
_cell.angle_beta   90.00
_cell.angle_gamma   90.00
#
_symmetry.space_group_name_H-M   'P 1'
#
loop_
_entity.id
_entity.type
_entity.pdbx_description
1 polymer ?
#
loop_
_entity_poly.entity_id
_entity_poly.type
_entity_poly.pdbx_seq_one_letter_code
_entity_poly.pdbx_strand_id
1 'polypeptide(L)' 'MRITLSIPDEVAHRFQAAIPARQRSGLVTRLLEQELKKRDNSLAAACRAANRDKALEQEIDEWQAFDGGIEE' A
#
# COMPACT_ATOMS: atom_id res chain seq x y z
N MET A 1 -17.71 0.93 -8.97
CA MET A 1 -18.02 1.34 -7.58
C MET A 1 -18.17 2.86 -7.55
N ARG A 2 -19.13 3.41 -6.81
CA ARG A 2 -19.26 4.87 -6.57
C ARG A 2 -19.02 5.15 -5.10
N ILE A 3 -18.18 6.13 -4.81
CA ILE A 3 -17.85 6.57 -3.44
C ILE A 3 -18.12 8.07 -3.32
N THR A 4 -18.52 8.49 -2.13
CA THR A 4 -18.65 9.91 -1.77
C THR A 4 -17.60 10.20 -0.71
N LEU A 5 -16.83 11.26 -0.90
CA LEU A 5 -15.77 11.67 0.01
C LEU A 5 -16.08 13.05 0.55
N SER A 6 -15.88 13.23 1.85
CA SER A 6 -15.89 14.55 2.48
C SER A 6 -14.48 15.10 2.50
N ILE A 7 -14.30 16.30 1.98
CA ILE A 7 -13.03 17.03 1.97
C ILE A 7 -13.30 18.47 2.42
N PRO A 8 -12.28 19.19 2.95
CA PRO A 8 -12.46 20.60 3.31
C PRO A 8 -12.94 21.45 2.12
N ASP A 9 -13.84 22.39 2.37
CA ASP A 9 -14.47 23.20 1.33
C ASP A 9 -13.45 23.95 0.46
N GLU A 10 -12.39 24.49 1.06
CA GLU A 10 -11.31 25.15 0.33
C GLU A 10 -10.66 24.23 -0.72
N VAL A 11 -10.49 22.96 -0.38
CA VAL A 11 -9.93 21.95 -1.30
C VAL A 11 -10.95 21.61 -2.38
N ALA A 12 -12.22 21.46 -2.01
CA ALA A 12 -13.30 21.21 -2.96
C ALA A 12 -13.43 22.34 -3.99
N HIS A 13 -13.41 23.60 -3.54
CA HIS A 13 -13.47 24.78 -4.41
C HIS A 13 -12.30 24.82 -5.38
N ARG A 14 -11.07 24.64 -4.89
CA ARG A 14 -9.87 24.62 -5.74
C ARG A 14 -9.92 23.48 -6.76
N PHE A 15 -10.33 22.29 -6.34
CA PHE A 15 -10.47 21.14 -7.22
C PHE A 15 -11.52 21.38 -8.32
N GLN A 16 -12.68 21.92 -7.96
CA GLN A 16 -13.75 22.21 -8.91
C GLN A 16 -13.39 23.31 -9.91
N ALA A 17 -12.67 24.34 -9.45
CA ALA A 17 -12.19 25.44 -10.29
C ALA A 17 -11.08 25.00 -11.26
N ALA A 18 -10.16 24.16 -10.79
CA ALA A 18 -9.02 23.71 -11.60
C ALA A 18 -9.38 22.59 -12.59
N ILE A 19 -10.34 21.71 -12.24
CA ILE A 19 -10.59 20.48 -13.00
C ILE A 19 -11.98 20.51 -13.65
N PRO A 20 -12.06 20.41 -14.98
CA PRO A 20 -13.32 20.40 -15.71
C PRO A 20 -14.29 19.32 -15.22
N ALA A 21 -15.59 19.62 -15.30
CA ALA A 21 -16.63 18.61 -15.11
C ALA A 21 -16.37 17.39 -16.01
N ARG A 22 -16.67 16.18 -15.51
CA ARG A 22 -16.40 14.87 -16.15
C ARG A 22 -14.94 14.40 -16.18
N GLN A 23 -13.96 15.25 -15.88
CA GLN A 23 -12.54 14.83 -15.72
C GLN A 23 -12.14 14.64 -14.24
N ARG A 24 -12.97 15.14 -13.32
CA ARG A 24 -12.76 15.12 -11.87
C ARG A 24 -12.56 13.71 -11.31
N SER A 25 -13.45 12.78 -11.64
CA SER A 25 -13.33 11.39 -11.19
C SER A 25 -12.05 10.74 -11.73
N GLY A 26 -11.70 10.99 -12.99
CA GLY A 26 -10.47 10.49 -13.59
C GLY A 26 -9.21 10.97 -12.87
N LEU A 27 -9.16 12.25 -12.46
CA LEU A 27 -8.05 12.75 -11.67
C LEU A 27 -7.96 12.05 -10.31
N VAL A 28 -9.08 11.95 -9.59
CA VAL A 28 -9.11 11.31 -8.27
C VAL A 28 -8.69 9.85 -8.37
N THR A 29 -9.18 9.10 -9.36
CA THR A 29 -8.77 7.72 -9.61
C THR A 29 -7.27 7.62 -9.82
N ARG A 30 -6.69 8.45 -10.69
CA ARG A 30 -5.25 8.43 -10.95
C ARG A 30 -4.43 8.73 -9.70
N LEU A 31 -4.86 9.69 -8.88
CA LEU A 31 -4.19 10.03 -7.63
C LEU A 31 -4.26 8.87 -6.62
N LEU A 32 -5.42 8.19 -6.54
CA LEU A 32 -5.57 7.00 -5.70
C LEU A 32 -4.66 5.87 -6.16
N GLU A 33 -4.62 5.55 -7.45
CA GLU A 33 -3.74 4.52 -8.02
C GLU A 33 -2.26 4.80 -7.74
N GLN A 34 -1.83 6.05 -7.92
CA GLN A 34 -0.46 6.47 -7.63
C GLN A 34 -0.12 6.28 -6.15
N GLU A 35 -1.04 6.63 -5.26
CA GLU A 35 -0.81 6.57 -3.82
C GLU A 35 -0.84 5.13 -3.28
N LEU A 36 -1.72 4.27 -3.84
CA LEU A 36 -1.71 2.83 -3.56
C LEU A 36 -0.40 2.20 -4.04
N LYS A 37 0.03 2.49 -5.27
CA LYS A 37 1.30 1.98 -5.81
C LYS A 37 2.50 2.37 -4.94
N LYS A 38 2.54 3.59 -4.38
CA LYS A 38 3.60 3.99 -3.45
C LYS A 38 3.60 3.15 -2.18
N ARG A 39 2.42 2.92 -1.59
CA ARG A 39 2.27 2.06 -0.40
C ARG A 39 2.74 0.64 -0.68
N ASP A 40 2.31 0.06 -1.81
CA ASP A 40 2.70 -1.29 -2.22
C ASP A 40 4.21 -1.39 -2.43
N ASN A 41 4.81 -0.39 -3.09
CA ASN A 41 6.26 -0.35 -3.29
C ASN A 41 7.03 -0.24 -1.97
N SER A 42 6.53 0.56 -1.03
CA SER A 42 7.12 0.70 0.31
C SER A 42 7.07 -0.62 1.08
N LEU A 43 5.92 -1.30 1.06
CA LEU A 43 5.76 -2.61 1.68
C LEU A 43 6.69 -3.63 1.03
N ALA A 44 6.72 -3.71 -0.30
CA ALA A 44 7.59 -4.63 -1.01
C ALA A 44 9.08 -4.35 -0.73
N ALA A 45 9.47 -3.08 -0.54
CA ALA A 45 10.82 -2.73 -0.13
C ALA A 45 11.15 -3.21 1.28
N ALA A 46 10.23 -3.03 2.24
CA ALA A 46 10.39 -3.54 3.60
C ALA A 46 10.53 -5.07 3.62
N CYS A 47 9.68 -5.80 2.87
CA CYS A 47 9.78 -7.25 2.75
C CYS A 47 11.12 -7.67 2.13
N ARG A 48 11.60 -7.00 1.08
CA ARG A 48 12.93 -7.29 0.51
C ARG A 48 14.06 -7.01 1.48
N ALA A 49 13.93 -6.01 2.35
CA ALA A 49 14.93 -5.72 3.38
C ALA A 49 14.95 -6.84 4.43
N ALA A 50 13.79 -7.23 4.95
CA ALA A 50 13.65 -8.33 5.90
C ALA A 50 14.21 -9.65 5.32
N ASN A 51 13.84 -10.00 4.09
CA ASN A 51 14.32 -11.23 3.44
C ASN A 51 15.82 -11.23 3.12
N ARG A 52 16.50 -10.06 3.21
CA ARG A 52 17.96 -9.97 3.04
C ARG A 52 18.68 -9.90 4.39
N ASP A 53 17.95 -9.80 5.48
CA ASP A 53 18.52 -9.79 6.81
C ASP A 53 19.03 -11.20 7.14
N LYS A 54 20.35 -11.32 7.30
CA LYS A 54 21.03 -12.60 7.55
C LYS A 54 20.74 -13.17 8.93
N ALA A 55 20.51 -12.32 9.93
CA ALA A 55 20.15 -12.80 11.26
C ALA A 55 18.75 -13.41 11.24
N LEU A 56 17.81 -12.74 10.56
CA LEU A 56 16.46 -13.27 10.38
C LEU A 56 16.45 -14.55 9.53
N GLU A 57 17.25 -14.60 8.45
CA GLU A 57 17.38 -15.81 7.61
C GLU A 57 17.87 -17.01 8.44
N GLN A 58 18.89 -16.82 9.29
CA GLN A 58 19.38 -17.86 10.19
C GLN A 58 18.33 -18.32 11.18
N GLU A 59 17.60 -17.39 11.81
CA GLU A 59 16.50 -17.73 12.71
C GLU A 59 15.42 -18.55 11.99
N ILE A 60 15.04 -18.15 10.77
CA ILE A 60 14.07 -18.88 9.94
C ILE A 60 14.58 -20.29 9.62
N ASP A 61 15.84 -20.44 9.24
CA ASP A 61 16.44 -21.74 8.95
C ASP A 61 16.43 -22.65 10.20
N GLU A 62 16.72 -22.10 11.38
CA GLU A 62 16.64 -22.82 12.66
C GLU A 62 15.20 -23.28 12.95
N TRP A 63 14.20 -22.42 12.75
CA TRP A 63 12.79 -22.77 12.91
C TRP A 63 12.33 -23.82 11.88
N GLN A 64 12.79 -23.74 10.63
CA GLN A 64 12.43 -24.72 9.58
C GLN A 64 13.11 -26.07 9.79
N ALA A 65 14.31 -26.09 10.38
CA ALA A 65 15.02 -27.31 10.72
C ALA A 65 14.46 -28.02 11.96
N PHE A 66 13.57 -27.37 12.72
CA PHE A 66 12.90 -27.96 13.87
C PHE A 66 11.99 -29.11 13.43
N ASP A 67 12.36 -30.33 13.78
CA ASP A 67 11.65 -31.57 13.42
C ASP A 67 10.64 -32.04 14.47
N GLY A 68 10.35 -31.19 15.47
CA GLY A 68 9.47 -31.52 16.59
C GLY A 68 8.10 -31.94 16.08
N GLY A 69 7.90 -33.26 16.00
CA GLY A 69 6.70 -33.87 15.47
C GLY A 69 5.45 -33.35 16.16
N ILE A 70 4.37 -33.23 15.39
CA ILE A 70 3.05 -33.00 15.97
C ILE A 70 2.65 -34.30 16.67
N GLU A 71 2.73 -34.33 18.00
CA GLU A 71 2.08 -35.39 18.78
C GLU A 71 0.55 -35.17 18.70
N GLU A 72 -0.15 -36.13 18.10
CA GLU A 72 -1.60 -36.14 17.90
C GLU A 72 -2.36 -36.65 19.13
#